data_AF-A0A2V8FJV4-F1
#
_entry.id   AF-A0A2V8FJV4-F1
#
_cell.length_a   1.000
_cell.length_b   1.000
_cell.length_c   1.000
_cell.angle_alpha   90.00
_cell.angle_beta   90.00
_cell.angle_gamma   90.00
#
_symmetry.space_group_name_H-M   'P 1'
#
loop_
_entity.id
_entity.type
_entity.pdbx_description
1 polymer ?
#
loop_
_entity_poly.entity_id
_entity_poly.type
_entity_poly.pdbx_seq_one_letter_code
_entity_poly.pdbx_strand_id
1 'polypeptide(L)' 'MVTLDHYLVLSAILFSIGTAGVFVRRNLITILLSIEIMLNAVNLTFVAFGRALGSADGHIIVF' A
#
# COMPACT_ATOMS: atom_id res chain seq x y z
N MET A 1 8.41 16.76 -11.02
CA MET A 1 7.88 16.75 -9.65
C MET A 1 7.00 15.52 -9.49
N VAL A 2 7.21 14.71 -8.46
CA VAL A 2 6.40 13.50 -8.23
C VAL A 2 5.03 13.96 -7.70
N THR A 3 3.96 13.63 -8.41
CA THR A 3 2.58 14.00 -8.04
C THR A 3 1.89 12.89 -7.26
N LEU A 4 0.73 13.20 -6.65
CA LEU A 4 -0.13 12.23 -5.96
C LEU A 4 -0.40 10.98 -6.82
N ASP A 5 -0.66 11.15 -8.11
CA ASP A 5 -0.96 10.06 -9.03
C ASP A 5 0.18 9.02 -9.10
N HIS A 6 1.44 9.45 -9.00
CA HIS A 6 2.58 8.52 -9.01
C HIS A 6 2.57 7.61 -7.78
N TYR A 7 2.19 8.15 -6.61
CA TYR A 7 2.07 7.37 -5.39
C TYR A 7 0.86 6.43 -5.43
N LEU A 8 -0.26 6.87 -6.01
CA LEU A 8 -1.46 6.04 -6.17
C LEU A 8 -1.25 4.88 -7.16
N VAL A 9 -0.54 5.14 -8.26
CA VAL A 9 -0.19 4.08 -9.22
C VAL A 9 0.76 3.07 -8.57
N LEU A 10 1.76 3.54 -7.80
CA LEU A 10 2.69 2.67 -7.10
C LEU A 10 1.97 1.81 -6.05
N SER A 11 1.09 2.40 -5.23
CA SER A 11 0.33 1.63 -4.24
C SER A 11 -0.62 0.64 -4.90
N ALA A 12 -1.28 1.00 -6.00
CA ALA A 12 -2.13 0.07 -6.75
C ALA A 12 -1.35 -1.14 -7.29
N ILE A 13 -0.13 -0.92 -7.80
CA ILE A 13 0.76 -2.00 -8.26
C ILE A 13 1.14 -2.91 -7.10
N LEU A 14 1.59 -2.35 -5.97
CA LEU A 14 1.98 -3.13 -4.79
C LEU A 14 0.80 -3.93 -4.21
N PHE A 15 -0.37 -3.32 -4.13
CA PHE A 15 -1.59 -3.99 -3.67
C PHE A 15 -2.00 -5.14 -4.60
N SER A 16 -1.89 -4.94 -5.92
CA SER A 16 -2.17 -5.98 -6.92
C SER A 16 -1.20 -7.16 -6.81
N ILE A 17 0.10 -6.89 -6.58
CA ILE A 17 1.12 -7.93 -6.35
C ILE A 17 0.81 -8.71 -5.08
N GLY A 18 0.49 -8.03 -3.98
CA GLY A 18 0.11 -8.69 -2.73
C GLY A 18 -1.17 -9.53 -2.90
N THR A 19 -2.17 -9.00 -3.59
CA THR A 19 -3.41 -9.72 -3.90
C THR A 19 -3.13 -10.98 -4.73
N ALA A 20 -2.35 -10.87 -5.79
CA ALA A 20 -1.93 -12.03 -6.59
C ALA A 20 -1.13 -13.05 -5.75
N GLY A 21 -0.28 -12.58 -4.83
CA GLY A 21 0.46 -13.42 -3.89
C GLY A 21 -0.45 -14.24 -2.97
N VAL A 22 -1.55 -13.65 -2.48
CA VAL A 22 -2.54 -14.34 -1.65
C VAL A 22 -3.23 -15.49 -2.39
N PHE A 23 -3.61 -15.28 -3.67
CA PHE A 23 -4.31 -16.32 -4.45
C PHE A 23 -3.40 -17.41 -5.03
N VAL A 24 -2.14 -17.07 -5.34
CA VAL A 24 -1.20 -18.02 -6.00
C VAL A 24 -0.49 -18.93 -5.00
N ARG A 25 -0.30 -18.49 -3.76
CA ARG A 25 0.56 -19.18 -2.80
C ARG A 25 -0.24 -20.12 -1.90
N ARG A 26 0.28 -21.33 -1.68
CA ARG A 26 -0.28 -22.32 -0.75
C ARG A 26 0.40 -22.32 0.62
N ASN A 27 1.54 -21.64 0.76
CA ASN A 27 2.27 -21.56 2.03
C ASN A 27 1.72 -20.39 2.86
N LEU A 28 1.30 -20.69 4.09
CA LEU A 28 0.78 -19.71 5.04
C LEU A 28 1.75 -18.54 5.26
N ILE A 29 3.05 -18.81 5.37
CA ILE A 29 4.07 -17.75 5.58
C ILE A 29 4.07 -16.78 4.39
N THR A 30 3.99 -17.29 3.16
CA THR A 30 4.00 -16.44 1.96
C THR A 30 2.69 -15.68 1.79
N ILE A 31 1.56 -16.25 2.23
CA ILE A 31 0.27 -15.55 2.27
C ILE A 31 0.35 -14.39 3.28
N LEU A 32 0.89 -14.61 4.47
CA LEU A 32 1.10 -13.56 5.48
C LEU A 32 2.01 -12.44 4.96
N LEU A 33 3.13 -12.79 4.29
CA LEU A 33 4.00 -11.80 3.64
C LEU A 33 3.26 -11.01 2.55
N SER A 34 2.39 -11.66 1.78
CA SER A 34 1.58 -10.98 0.76
C SER A 34 0.59 -10.01 1.38
N ILE A 35 0.02 -10.35 2.53
CA ILE A 35 -0.85 -9.46 3.32
C ILE A 35 -0.06 -8.26 3.85
N GLU A 36 1.15 -8.46 4.38
CA GLU A 36 2.02 -7.34 4.80
C GLU A 36 2.30 -6.36 3.64
N ILE A 37 2.56 -6.88 2.43
CA ILE A 37 2.74 -6.05 1.23
C ILE A 37 1.46 -5.27 0.90
N MET A 38 0.29 -5.90 0.99
CA MET A 38 -1.00 -5.22 0.77
C MET A 38 -1.23 -4.10 1.79
N LEU A 39 -0.96 -4.36 3.08
CA LEU A 39 -1.09 -3.36 4.14
C LEU A 39 -0.12 -2.19 3.94
N ASN A 40 1.11 -2.47 3.50
CA ASN A 40 2.08 -1.41 3.19
C ASN A 40 1.63 -0.51 2.03
N ALA A 41 1.02 -1.10 0.99
CA ALA A 41 0.46 -0.35 -0.14
C ALA A 41 -0.69 0.57 0.29
N VAL A 42 -1.56 0.09 1.19
CA VAL A 42 -2.64 0.89 1.76
C VAL A 42 -2.08 2.03 2.60
N ASN A 43 -1.08 1.78 3.43
CA ASN A 43 -0.38 2.82 4.20
C ASN A 43 0.23 3.89 3.29
N LEU A 44 0.90 3.49 2.20
CA LEU A 44 1.44 4.43 1.22
C LEU A 44 0.36 5.34 0.61
N THR A 45 -0.83 4.78 0.34
CA THR A 45 -1.99 5.54 -0.16
C THR A 45 -2.46 6.57 0.86
N PHE A 46 -2.56 6.21 2.13
CA PHE A 46 -2.92 7.14 3.20
C PHE A 46 -1.89 8.26 3.38
N VAL A 47 -0.58 7.96 3.38
CA VAL A 47 0.46 8.99 3.43
C VAL A 47 0.38 9.92 2.23
N ALA A 48 0.19 9.38 1.02
CA ALA A 48 0.12 10.18 -0.20
C ALA A 48 -1.06 11.16 -0.17
N PHE A 49 -2.25 10.72 0.26
CA PHE A 49 -3.39 11.60 0.47
C PHE A 49 -3.16 12.63 1.59
N GLY A 50 -2.58 12.23 2.73
CA GLY A 50 -2.23 13.18 3.79
C GLY A 50 -1.31 14.30 3.29
N ARG A 51 -0.28 13.94 2.52
CA ARG A 51 0.62 14.92 1.89
C ARG A 51 -0.09 15.81 0.86
N ALA A 52 -1.02 15.27 0.07
CA ALA A 52 -1.74 16.03 -0.94
C ALA A 52 -2.77 17.01 -0.36
N LEU A 53 -3.44 16.63 0.75
CA LEU A 53 -4.38 17.51 1.45
C LEU A 53 -3.71 18.50 2.41
N GLY A 54 -2.39 18.39 2.63
CA GLY A 54 -1.66 19.22 3.59
C GLY A 54 -1.96 18.89 5.05
N SER A 55 -2.63 17.77 5.31
CA SER A 55 -3.01 17.30 6.65
C SER A 55 -2.05 16.22 7.14
N ALA A 56 -1.62 16.32 8.40
CA ALA A 56 -0.81 15.30 9.04
C ALA A 56 -1.53 13.95 9.24
N ASP A 57 -2.85 13.90 9.01
CA ASP A 57 -3.73 12.74 9.22
C ASP A 57 -3.24 11.48 8.51
N GLY A 58 -2.67 11.61 7.30
CA GLY A 58 -2.13 10.47 6.56
C GLY A 58 -0.94 9.80 7.24
N HIS A 59 -0.19 10.52 8.10
CA HIS A 59 0.91 9.95 8.89
C HIS A 59 0.41 9.35 10.21
N ILE A 60 -0.74 9.78 10.73
CA ILE A 60 -1.29 9.29 12.01
C ILE A 60 -1.90 7.89 11.85
N ILE A 61 -2.41 7.57 10.65
CA ILE A 61 -3.02 6.27 10.34
C ILE A 61 -1.96 5.20 10.04
N VAL A 62 -0.75 5.60 9.66
CA VAL A 62 0.31 4.67 9.23
C VAL A 62 1.16 4.25 10.45
N PHE A 63 0.97 3.00 10.86
CA PHE A 63 1.79 2.26 11.82
C PHE A 63 2.45 1.06 11.14
#